data_AF-S3LEG4-F1
#
_entry.id   AF-S3LEG4-F1
#
_cell.length_a   1.000
_cell.length_b   1.000
_cell.length_c   1.000
_cell.angle_alpha   90.00
_cell.angle_beta   90.00
_cell.angle_gamma   90.00
#
_symmetry.space_group_name_H-M   'P 1'
#
loop_
_entity.id
_entity.type
_entity.pdbx_description
1 polymer ?
#
loop_
_entity_poly.entity_id
_entity_poly.type
_entity_poly.pdbx_seq_one_letter_code
_entity_poly.pdbx_strand_id
1 'polypeptide(L)'
;MNYSLPKSEKLPLIRHSIAHIMAEAVMNLFPGTKVAIGPAIEHGFYYDFDLPTPITQNDLARIEKEMRRLLSTPQNFVKEVVTRQQALDLFKDQPFKCELINDLPPDAEISIYRSGNFVDLCKGPHVANSKEINAQSFKLEKIAGAYWRGDEKRPMLTRIYGTAWETPNDLKTYLTMQAEAEKHDHRKIGRELDLFHIEEDNPGEVFWHPNGWTLYLTVQQHVRQKIKEDGYVEVNTPFVMPQSLWLRSGHWEKYKENMFITESEKRMFALKPMNCPGHVEIFKQGIKSYRDLPLRIAEFGSCTRNEPSGSLHGIMRVRGFVQDDAHIFCTEEQISSEVCKFCNLLKSLYRDFGFDDKAILVKFSTRPEKRVGDDATWDRAENALAEACKAAGLEYEIAPGEGAFYGPKLEFTLVDALGREWQCGTIQADYQLPSKDRLNAEYIGEDNQKHQPVMLHRAALGSLERFIGILIEQFGGALPPWLSPVQAMVIPVAPVFNEYAEQIASVLTKAGFRVKADIDTDRMNAKIRKYQEQKIPYQLVVGEKEKQSNSVTVRLLKGEQKTMSVDEFAAFLKLKTDTVAVSAEF
;
A
#
# COMPACT_ATOMS: atom_id res chain seq x y z
N MET A 1 -14.55 -11.64 -7.41
CA MET A 1 -14.90 -11.51 -8.85
C MET A 1 -13.60 -11.25 -9.58
N ASN A 2 -13.21 -12.09 -10.55
CA ASN A 2 -11.95 -11.88 -11.29
C ASN A 2 -12.20 -10.91 -12.44
N TYR A 3 -12.08 -9.61 -12.17
CA TYR A 3 -12.02 -8.62 -13.24
C TYR A 3 -10.60 -8.56 -13.77
N SER A 4 -10.41 -8.88 -15.05
CA SER A 4 -9.13 -8.71 -15.74
C SER A 4 -9.26 -7.55 -16.72
N LEU A 5 -8.42 -6.53 -16.55
CA LEU A 5 -8.34 -5.40 -17.48
C LEU A 5 -7.47 -5.80 -18.68
N PRO A 6 -7.83 -5.42 -19.91
CA PRO A 6 -7.02 -5.72 -21.07
C PRO A 6 -5.67 -4.99 -21.01
N LYS A 7 -4.58 -5.70 -21.26
CA LYS A 7 -3.26 -5.13 -21.56
C LYS A 7 -3.09 -5.10 -23.08
N SER A 8 -2.91 -3.91 -23.65
CA SER A 8 -2.73 -3.72 -25.09
C SER A 8 -1.73 -2.60 -25.36
N GLU A 9 -0.85 -2.82 -26.33
CA GLU A 9 0.12 -1.82 -26.80
C GLU A 9 -0.56 -0.58 -27.39
N LYS A 10 -1.85 -0.67 -27.77
CA LYS A 10 -2.63 0.47 -28.27
C LYS A 10 -3.15 1.39 -27.17
N LEU A 11 -3.35 0.91 -25.95
CA LEU A 11 -3.93 1.71 -24.87
C LEU A 11 -3.09 2.94 -24.50
N PRO A 12 -1.75 2.84 -24.35
CA PRO A 12 -0.92 4.03 -24.13
C PRO A 12 -1.07 5.08 -25.24
N LEU A 13 -1.11 4.64 -26.51
CA LEU A 13 -1.31 5.52 -27.68
C LEU A 13 -2.67 6.21 -27.64
N ILE A 14 -3.74 5.46 -27.37
CA ILE A 14 -5.11 5.98 -27.25
C ILE A 14 -5.19 7.01 -26.12
N ARG A 15 -4.66 6.67 -24.93
CA ARG A 15 -4.67 7.54 -23.74
C ARG A 15 -3.88 8.82 -23.93
N HIS A 16 -2.73 8.73 -24.60
CA HIS A 16 -1.94 9.91 -24.88
C HIS A 16 -2.61 10.82 -25.92
N SER A 17 -3.18 10.22 -26.97
CA SER A 17 -3.87 10.94 -28.03
C SER A 17 -5.16 11.60 -27.55
N ILE A 18 -5.92 10.93 -26.69
CA ILE A 18 -7.13 11.51 -26.13
C ILE A 18 -6.83 12.61 -25.10
N ALA A 19 -5.66 12.60 -24.45
CA ALA A 19 -5.21 13.72 -23.64
C ALA A 19 -5.05 15.00 -24.47
N HIS A 20 -4.54 14.89 -25.71
CA HIS A 20 -4.48 16.02 -26.65
C HIS A 20 -5.88 16.49 -27.08
N ILE A 21 -6.80 15.55 -27.35
CA ILE A 21 -8.21 15.90 -27.65
C ILE A 21 -8.85 16.61 -26.46
N MET A 22 -8.54 16.22 -25.21
CA MET A 22 -8.99 16.91 -24.01
C MET A 22 -8.41 18.33 -23.93
N ALA A 23 -7.11 18.49 -24.20
CA ALA A 23 -6.47 19.80 -24.19
C ALA A 23 -7.08 20.75 -25.26
N GLU A 24 -7.33 20.26 -26.47
CA GLU A 24 -8.03 21.01 -27.52
C GLU A 24 -9.45 21.41 -27.06
N ALA A 25 -10.20 20.47 -26.49
CA ALA A 25 -11.55 20.73 -25.98
C ALA A 25 -11.57 21.80 -24.88
N VAL A 26 -10.62 21.73 -23.94
CA VAL A 26 -10.48 22.73 -22.87
C VAL A 26 -10.11 24.09 -23.46
N MET A 27 -9.15 24.16 -24.38
CA MET A 27 -8.77 25.43 -25.01
C MET A 27 -9.91 26.07 -25.82
N ASN A 28 -10.75 25.26 -26.48
CA ASN A 28 -11.93 25.73 -27.20
C ASN A 28 -13.01 26.29 -26.25
N LEU A 29 -13.24 25.62 -25.12
CA LEU A 29 -14.26 26.02 -24.15
C LEU A 29 -13.82 27.15 -23.22
N PHE A 30 -12.51 27.26 -22.97
CA PHE A 30 -11.89 28.22 -22.05
C PHE A 30 -10.74 28.97 -22.77
N PRO A 31 -11.06 29.94 -23.64
CA PRO A 31 -10.05 30.70 -24.36
C PRO A 31 -9.07 31.42 -23.41
N GLY A 32 -7.78 31.37 -23.72
CA GLY A 32 -6.71 31.93 -22.87
C GLY A 32 -6.00 30.90 -21.99
N THR A 33 -6.50 29.66 -21.93
CA THR A 33 -5.87 28.54 -21.22
C THR A 33 -4.41 28.34 -21.63
N LYS A 34 -3.55 28.15 -20.63
CA LYS A 34 -2.17 27.70 -20.83
C LYS A 34 -2.04 26.22 -20.49
N VAL A 35 -1.44 25.46 -21.39
CA VAL A 35 -1.28 24.01 -21.26
C VAL A 35 0.12 23.67 -20.76
N ALA A 36 0.22 22.75 -19.81
CA ALA A 36 1.49 22.33 -19.22
C ALA A 36 1.88 20.91 -19.65
N ILE A 37 1.56 19.87 -18.88
CA ILE A 37 1.91 18.48 -19.19
C ILE A 37 0.67 17.59 -19.22
N GLY A 38 0.64 16.62 -20.13
CA GLY A 38 -0.47 15.68 -20.27
C GLY A 38 -0.06 14.26 -20.64
N PRO A 39 0.56 13.50 -19.73
CA PRO A 39 1.00 12.14 -20.02
C PRO A 39 -0.16 11.14 -19.97
N ALA A 40 0.01 10.04 -20.70
CA ALA A 40 -0.74 8.81 -20.41
C ALA A 40 -0.24 8.21 -19.09
N ILE A 41 -1.14 7.58 -18.35
CA ILE A 41 -0.87 6.81 -17.12
C ILE A 41 -1.46 5.41 -17.26
N GLU A 42 -1.12 4.51 -16.32
CA GLU A 42 -1.43 3.08 -16.40
C GLU A 42 -2.91 2.74 -16.68
N HIS A 43 -3.85 3.54 -16.18
CA HIS A 43 -5.28 3.34 -16.39
C HIS A 43 -5.98 4.54 -17.03
N GLY A 44 -5.23 5.50 -17.57
CA GLY A 44 -5.85 6.72 -18.10
C GLY A 44 -4.85 7.76 -18.57
N PHE A 45 -5.16 9.02 -18.32
CA PHE A 45 -4.36 10.17 -18.66
C PHE A 45 -4.72 11.33 -17.72
N TYR A 46 -3.88 12.34 -17.68
CA TYR A 46 -4.26 13.63 -17.14
C TYR A 46 -3.72 14.75 -18.01
N TYR A 47 -4.16 15.98 -17.76
CA TYR A 47 -3.54 17.17 -18.33
C TYR A 47 -3.62 18.34 -17.34
N ASP A 48 -2.51 19.06 -17.21
CA ASP A 48 -2.38 20.23 -16.34
C ASP A 48 -2.61 21.54 -17.11
N PHE A 49 -3.47 22.39 -16.55
CA PHE A 49 -3.89 23.65 -17.13
C PHE A 49 -3.72 24.81 -16.16
N ASP A 50 -3.22 25.93 -16.67
CA ASP A 50 -3.42 27.24 -16.07
C ASP A 50 -4.61 27.90 -16.78
N LEU A 51 -5.67 28.15 -16.02
CA LEU A 51 -6.98 28.50 -16.55
C LEU A 51 -7.34 29.93 -16.14
N PRO A 52 -7.88 30.75 -17.05
CA PRO A 52 -8.38 32.07 -16.69
C PRO A 52 -9.60 31.99 -15.75
N THR A 53 -10.36 30.91 -15.84
CA THR A 53 -11.53 30.63 -15.00
C THR A 53 -11.43 29.20 -14.45
N PRO A 54 -11.64 29.00 -13.13
CA PRO A 54 -11.63 27.65 -12.55
C PRO A 54 -12.66 26.73 -13.20
N ILE A 55 -12.24 25.50 -13.52
CA ILE A 55 -13.14 24.43 -14.00
C ILE A 55 -13.75 23.74 -12.78
N THR A 56 -15.06 23.47 -12.84
CA THR A 56 -15.80 22.74 -11.81
C THR A 56 -16.13 21.31 -12.26
N GLN A 57 -16.55 20.45 -11.33
CA GLN A 57 -16.96 19.07 -11.66
C GLN A 57 -18.10 19.03 -12.70
N ASN A 58 -18.98 20.04 -12.72
CA ASN A 58 -20.06 20.16 -13.70
C ASN A 58 -19.56 20.45 -15.11
N ASP A 59 -18.38 21.07 -15.25
CA ASP A 59 -17.79 21.38 -16.54
C ASP A 59 -17.19 20.14 -17.22
N LEU A 60 -16.86 19.08 -16.47
CA LEU A 60 -16.35 17.84 -17.06
C LEU A 60 -17.30 17.25 -18.11
N ALA A 61 -18.61 17.28 -17.84
CA ALA A 61 -19.61 16.81 -18.81
C ALA A 61 -19.63 17.68 -20.08
N ARG A 62 -19.37 18.99 -19.96
CA ARG A 62 -19.27 19.91 -21.11
C ARG A 62 -18.00 19.65 -21.91
N ILE A 63 -16.86 19.42 -21.23
CA ILE A 63 -15.58 19.08 -21.86
C ILE A 63 -15.68 17.75 -22.59
N GLU A 64 -16.25 16.71 -21.97
CA GLU A 64 -16.46 15.43 -22.64
C GLU A 64 -17.34 15.56 -23.89
N LYS A 65 -18.39 16.38 -23.84
CA LYS A 65 -19.24 16.63 -25.01
C LYS A 65 -18.45 17.26 -26.14
N GLU A 66 -17.58 18.21 -25.83
CA GLU A 66 -16.70 18.84 -26.82
C GLU A 66 -15.64 17.85 -27.35
N MET A 67 -15.05 17.01 -26.50
CA MET A 67 -14.14 15.93 -26.93
C MET A 67 -14.85 14.99 -27.91
N ARG A 68 -16.10 14.57 -27.62
CA ARG A 68 -16.90 13.73 -28.54
C ARG A 68 -17.18 14.45 -29.85
N ARG A 69 -17.43 15.77 -29.83
CA ARG A 69 -17.57 16.59 -31.04
C ARG A 69 -16.28 16.59 -31.87
N LEU A 70 -15.12 16.76 -31.25
CA LEU A 70 -13.82 16.71 -31.92
C LEU A 70 -13.56 15.32 -32.54
N LEU A 71 -13.87 14.23 -31.82
CA LEU A 71 -13.74 12.87 -32.36
C LEU A 71 -14.70 12.59 -33.53
N SER A 72 -15.86 13.27 -33.59
CA SER A 72 -16.77 13.17 -34.74
C SER A 72 -16.25 13.84 -36.01
N THR A 73 -15.23 14.70 -35.89
CA THR A 73 -14.53 15.35 -37.01
C THR A 73 -13.09 14.83 -37.06
N PRO A 74 -12.82 13.71 -37.75
CA PRO A 74 -11.54 13.02 -37.77
C PRO A 74 -10.34 13.94 -38.01
N GLN A 75 -9.33 13.84 -37.15
CA GLN A 75 -8.10 14.60 -37.23
C GLN A 75 -6.91 13.63 -37.33
N ASN A 76 -5.94 13.95 -38.19
CA ASN A 76 -4.66 13.24 -38.22
C ASN A 76 -3.75 13.81 -37.14
N PHE A 77 -3.00 12.95 -36.46
CA PHE A 77 -1.91 13.37 -35.59
C PHE A 77 -0.62 13.41 -36.40
N VAL A 78 -0.14 14.61 -36.72
CA VAL A 78 1.04 14.81 -37.56
C VAL A 78 2.21 15.23 -36.69
N LYS A 79 3.26 14.39 -36.67
CA LYS A 79 4.54 14.72 -36.02
C LYS A 79 5.37 15.61 -36.94
N GLU A 80 5.81 16.75 -36.41
CA GLU A 80 6.74 17.66 -37.08
C GLU A 80 7.98 17.82 -36.20
N VAL A 81 9.18 17.68 -36.78
CA VAL A 81 10.43 18.05 -36.12
C VAL A 81 10.71 19.51 -36.46
N VAL A 82 10.90 20.32 -35.42
CA VAL A 82 11.07 21.77 -35.55
C VAL A 82 12.36 22.21 -34.86
N THR A 83 12.91 23.33 -35.32
CA THR A 83 14.02 23.97 -34.62
C THR A 83 13.55 24.53 -33.27
N ARG A 84 14.48 24.68 -32.33
CA ARG A 84 14.21 25.32 -31.03
C ARG A 84 13.56 26.70 -31.18
N GLN A 85 14.05 27.52 -32.11
CA GLN A 85 13.49 28.85 -32.35
C GLN A 85 12.05 28.76 -32.87
N GLN A 86 11.76 27.89 -33.84
CA GLN A 86 10.39 27.69 -34.34
C GLN A 86 9.44 27.21 -33.24
N ALA A 87 9.92 26.32 -32.35
CA ALA A 87 9.12 25.86 -31.22
C ALA A 87 8.84 26.99 -30.23
N LEU A 88 9.85 27.79 -29.87
CA LEU A 88 9.68 28.94 -28.98
C LEU A 88 8.75 29.99 -29.56
N ASP A 89 8.85 30.27 -30.86
CA ASP A 89 7.97 31.22 -31.56
C ASP A 89 6.52 30.72 -31.59
N LEU A 90 6.32 29.42 -31.83
CA LEU A 90 5.01 28.77 -31.88
C LEU A 90 4.33 28.76 -30.49
N PHE A 91 5.11 28.52 -29.44
CA PHE A 91 4.62 28.43 -28.07
C PHE A 91 4.84 29.70 -27.24
N LYS A 92 5.12 30.85 -27.87
CA LYS A 92 5.42 32.11 -27.17
C LYS A 92 4.38 32.51 -26.12
N ASP A 93 3.12 32.17 -26.35
CA ASP A 93 2.00 32.45 -25.46
C ASP A 93 1.72 31.29 -24.47
N GLN A 94 2.56 30.26 -24.43
CA GLN A 94 2.45 29.05 -23.61
C GLN A 94 3.71 28.91 -22.73
N PRO A 95 3.77 29.61 -21.58
CA PRO A 95 5.01 29.76 -20.79
C PRO A 95 5.60 28.43 -20.32
N PHE A 96 4.75 27.47 -19.92
CA PHE A 96 5.20 26.14 -19.49
C PHE A 96 5.88 25.35 -20.62
N LYS A 97 5.40 25.50 -21.86
CA LYS A 97 5.99 24.86 -23.04
C LYS A 97 7.33 25.51 -23.40
N CYS A 98 7.42 26.85 -23.33
CA CYS A 98 8.69 27.55 -23.51
C CYS A 98 9.75 27.11 -22.49
N GLU A 99 9.37 26.97 -21.22
CA GLU A 99 10.27 26.48 -20.18
C GLU A 99 10.75 25.05 -20.49
N LEU A 100 9.82 24.14 -20.83
CA LEU A 100 10.17 22.77 -21.22
C LEU A 100 11.16 22.75 -22.39
N ILE A 101 10.95 23.60 -23.41
CA ILE A 101 11.87 23.71 -24.55
C ILE A 101 13.25 24.18 -24.08
N ASN A 102 13.31 25.23 -23.27
CA ASN A 102 14.58 25.80 -22.79
C ASN A 102 15.39 24.82 -21.94
N ASP A 103 14.72 23.97 -21.16
CA ASP A 103 15.37 22.96 -20.32
C ASP A 103 15.93 21.76 -21.10
N LEU A 104 15.56 21.59 -22.38
CA LEU A 104 16.11 20.51 -23.20
C LEU A 104 17.60 20.78 -23.53
N PRO A 105 18.45 19.73 -23.63
CA PRO A 105 19.82 19.85 -24.10
C PRO A 105 19.93 20.61 -25.44
N PRO A 106 21.01 21.38 -25.68
CA PRO A 106 21.13 22.20 -26.90
C PRO A 106 20.96 21.43 -28.22
N ASP A 107 21.35 20.16 -28.23
CA ASP A 107 21.33 19.22 -29.35
C ASP A 107 20.09 18.31 -29.39
N ALA A 108 19.14 18.48 -28.46
CA ALA A 108 17.94 17.66 -28.41
C ALA A 108 17.03 17.91 -29.63
N GLU A 109 16.55 16.83 -30.25
CA GLU A 109 15.48 16.89 -31.25
C GLU A 109 14.17 17.36 -30.60
N ILE A 110 13.59 18.43 -31.14
CA ILE A 110 12.31 18.98 -30.67
C ILE A 110 11.22 18.59 -31.67
N SER A 111 10.23 17.84 -31.19
CA SER A 111 9.05 17.49 -31.96
C SER A 111 7.77 18.11 -31.41
N ILE A 112 6.87 18.42 -32.31
CA ILE A 112 5.50 18.86 -32.03
C ILE A 112 4.52 17.91 -32.71
N TYR A 113 3.31 17.83 -32.16
CA TYR A 113 2.20 17.13 -32.78
C TYR A 113 1.07 18.11 -33.10
N ARG A 114 0.58 18.07 -34.34
CA ARG A 114 -0.63 18.79 -34.75
C ARG A 114 -1.81 17.84 -34.86
N SER A 115 -2.94 18.22 -34.29
CA SER A 115 -4.23 17.54 -34.43
C SER A 115 -5.32 18.60 -34.58
N GLY A 116 -5.92 18.67 -35.77
CA GLY A 116 -6.91 19.71 -36.06
C GLY A 116 -6.31 21.10 -35.93
N ASN A 117 -6.87 21.93 -35.05
CA ASN A 117 -6.37 23.27 -34.76
C ASN A 117 -5.43 23.32 -33.55
N PHE A 118 -5.22 22.19 -32.88
CA PHE A 118 -4.37 22.10 -31.71
C PHE A 118 -2.95 21.66 -32.08
N VAL A 119 -1.98 22.23 -31.37
CA VAL A 119 -0.56 21.93 -31.56
C VAL A 119 0.08 21.83 -30.18
N ASP A 120 0.86 20.77 -29.96
CA ASP A 120 1.49 20.52 -28.67
C ASP A 120 2.94 20.08 -28.78
N LEU A 121 3.75 20.47 -27.80
CA LEU A 121 5.11 19.99 -27.61
C LEU A 121 5.06 18.59 -27.05
N CYS A 122 5.38 17.60 -27.88
CA CYS A 122 5.22 16.21 -27.53
C CYS A 122 6.18 15.31 -28.32
N LYS A 123 6.75 14.31 -27.66
CA LYS A 123 7.62 13.29 -28.27
C LYS A 123 6.81 12.17 -28.97
N GLY A 124 5.57 11.95 -28.52
CA GLY A 124 4.71 10.86 -28.94
C GLY A 124 5.15 9.49 -28.38
N PRO A 125 4.66 8.38 -28.95
CA PRO A 125 3.82 8.30 -30.15
C PRO A 125 2.32 8.59 -29.89
N HIS A 126 1.59 8.87 -30.97
CA HIS A 126 0.13 9.03 -31.01
C HIS A 126 -0.50 8.02 -31.97
N VAL A 127 -1.83 7.83 -31.88
CA VAL A 127 -2.60 7.15 -32.94
C VAL A 127 -2.47 7.94 -34.24
N ALA A 128 -2.60 7.29 -35.40
CA ALA A 128 -2.45 8.00 -36.67
C ALA A 128 -3.63 8.96 -36.92
N ASN A 129 -4.83 8.52 -36.57
CA ASN A 129 -6.05 9.31 -36.73
C ASN A 129 -6.98 9.19 -35.53
N SER A 130 -7.68 10.27 -35.17
CA SER A 130 -8.62 10.28 -34.04
C SER A 130 -9.79 9.30 -34.19
N LYS A 131 -10.10 8.78 -35.39
CA LYS A 131 -11.05 7.67 -35.61
C LYS A 131 -10.68 6.37 -34.90
N GLU A 132 -9.40 6.18 -34.59
CA GLU A 132 -8.93 5.01 -33.84
C GLU A 132 -9.36 5.07 -32.36
N ILE A 133 -9.79 6.25 -31.89
CA ILE A 133 -10.31 6.47 -30.54
C ILE A 133 -11.83 6.32 -30.59
N ASN A 134 -12.36 5.34 -29.87
CA ASN A 134 -13.81 5.19 -29.75
C ASN A 134 -14.39 6.27 -28.81
N ALA A 135 -15.28 7.11 -29.33
CA ALA A 135 -15.88 8.24 -28.61
C ALA A 135 -16.77 7.83 -27.41
N GLN A 136 -17.10 6.55 -27.28
CA GLN A 136 -17.86 5.99 -26.15
C GLN A 136 -16.97 5.23 -25.14
N SER A 137 -15.66 5.25 -25.34
CA SER A 137 -14.70 4.45 -24.55
C SER A 137 -13.78 5.31 -23.68
N PHE A 138 -14.20 6.53 -23.36
CA PHE A 138 -13.51 7.39 -22.41
C PHE A 138 -14.45 8.08 -21.44
N LYS A 139 -13.90 8.52 -20.30
CA LYS A 139 -14.59 9.30 -19.27
C LYS A 139 -13.62 10.21 -18.53
N LEU A 140 -14.02 11.44 -18.24
CA LEU A 140 -13.31 12.31 -17.31
C LEU A 140 -13.73 11.99 -15.87
N GLU A 141 -12.77 11.96 -14.96
CA GLU A 141 -12.96 11.39 -13.62
C GLU A 141 -13.03 12.47 -12.54
N LYS A 142 -11.92 13.20 -12.36
CA LYS A 142 -11.78 14.16 -11.27
C LYS A 142 -10.85 15.31 -11.65
N ILE A 143 -10.97 16.38 -10.88
CA ILE A 143 -10.10 17.55 -10.93
C ILE A 143 -9.22 17.54 -9.68
N ALA A 144 -7.94 17.89 -9.84
CA ALA A 144 -6.98 18.03 -8.74
C ALA A 144 -6.11 19.27 -8.95
N GLY A 145 -5.48 19.76 -7.88
CA GLY A 145 -4.41 20.76 -7.97
C GLY A 145 -3.05 20.07 -8.17
N ALA A 146 -2.19 20.65 -8.99
CA ALA A 146 -0.81 20.20 -9.16
C ALA A 146 0.12 21.41 -9.26
N TYR A 147 1.17 21.46 -8.44
CA TYR A 147 2.19 22.49 -8.56
C TYR A 147 3.11 22.19 -9.75
N TRP A 148 3.44 23.22 -10.53
CA TRP A 148 4.35 23.06 -11.66
C TRP A 148 5.71 22.51 -11.20
N ARG A 149 6.20 21.44 -11.86
CA ARG A 149 7.39 20.64 -11.47
C ARG A 149 7.32 20.01 -10.06
N GLY A 150 6.15 19.99 -9.42
CA GLY A 150 6.01 19.54 -8.03
C GLY A 150 6.59 20.50 -6.99
N ASP A 151 6.92 21.74 -7.37
CA ASP A 151 7.47 22.76 -6.47
C ASP A 151 6.36 23.68 -5.98
N GLU A 152 6.05 23.61 -4.68
CA GLU A 152 5.00 24.38 -4.01
C GLU A 152 5.15 25.91 -4.13
N LYS A 153 6.35 26.39 -4.49
CA LYS A 153 6.62 27.82 -4.71
C LYS A 153 6.22 28.29 -6.11
N ARG A 154 5.83 27.35 -6.99
CA ARG A 154 5.48 27.63 -8.39
C ARG A 154 3.96 27.67 -8.57
N PRO A 155 3.46 28.16 -9.72
CA PRO A 155 2.02 28.24 -9.96
C PRO A 155 1.31 26.90 -9.73
N MET A 156 0.17 26.96 -9.05
CA MET A 156 -0.73 25.83 -8.89
C MET A 156 -1.59 25.70 -10.16
N LEU A 157 -1.50 24.56 -10.81
CA LEU A 157 -2.23 24.21 -12.02
C LEU A 157 -3.46 23.36 -11.68
N THR A 158 -4.46 23.41 -12.55
CA THR A 158 -5.64 22.53 -12.51
C THR A 158 -5.36 21.29 -13.36
N ARG A 159 -5.29 20.13 -12.69
CA ARG A 159 -5.14 18.81 -13.33
C ARG A 159 -6.51 18.18 -13.56
N ILE A 160 -6.80 17.81 -14.80
CA ILE A 160 -8.00 17.02 -15.14
C ILE A 160 -7.56 15.58 -15.42
N TYR A 161 -8.13 14.62 -14.68
CA TYR A 161 -7.94 13.19 -14.90
C TYR A 161 -9.03 12.61 -15.81
N GLY A 162 -8.65 11.66 -16.65
CA GLY A 162 -9.57 10.86 -17.44
C GLY A 162 -9.04 9.46 -17.71
N THR A 163 -9.93 8.57 -18.10
CA THR A 163 -9.62 7.21 -18.54
C THR A 163 -10.07 7.00 -19.98
N ALA A 164 -9.34 6.17 -20.73
CA ALA A 164 -9.72 5.74 -22.07
C ALA A 164 -9.31 4.29 -22.34
N TRP A 165 -10.16 3.61 -23.11
CA TRP A 165 -10.12 2.19 -23.42
C TRP A 165 -10.41 1.92 -24.90
N GLU A 166 -10.09 0.73 -25.38
CA GLU A 166 -10.37 0.33 -26.77
C GLU A 166 -11.86 0.15 -27.05
N THR A 167 -12.60 -0.42 -26.08
CA THR A 167 -14.02 -0.68 -26.23
C THR A 167 -14.87 -0.06 -25.11
N PRO A 168 -16.15 0.24 -25.35
CA PRO A 168 -17.06 0.73 -24.30
C PRO A 168 -17.26 -0.30 -23.18
N ASN A 169 -17.11 -1.59 -23.48
CA ASN A 169 -17.23 -2.66 -22.49
C ASN A 169 -16.04 -2.66 -21.52
N ASP A 170 -14.84 -2.37 -21.99
CA ASP A 170 -13.65 -2.24 -21.14
C ASP A 170 -13.77 -1.05 -20.20
N LEU A 171 -14.24 0.10 -20.72
CA LEU A 171 -14.55 1.27 -19.90
C LEU A 171 -15.59 0.91 -18.82
N LYS A 172 -16.68 0.22 -19.20
CA LYS A 172 -17.71 -0.20 -18.23
C LYS A 172 -17.13 -1.12 -17.15
N THR A 173 -16.28 -2.07 -17.55
CA THR A 173 -15.58 -2.98 -16.61
C THR A 173 -14.73 -2.17 -15.64
N TYR A 174 -13.89 -1.26 -16.14
CA TYR A 174 -13.04 -0.39 -15.31
C TYR A 174 -13.86 0.45 -14.33
N LEU A 175 -14.93 1.12 -14.80
CA LEU A 175 -15.78 1.94 -13.94
C LEU A 175 -16.51 1.11 -12.88
N THR A 176 -16.86 -0.14 -13.20
CA THR A 176 -17.43 -1.08 -12.22
C THR A 176 -16.39 -1.45 -11.16
N MET A 177 -15.16 -1.73 -11.56
CA MET A 177 -14.05 -2.00 -10.61
C MET A 177 -13.77 -0.81 -9.71
N GLN A 178 -13.76 0.42 -10.23
CA GLN A 178 -13.57 1.64 -9.42
C GLN A 178 -14.71 1.82 -8.41
N ALA A 179 -15.96 1.61 -8.83
CA ALA A 179 -17.11 1.69 -7.92
C ALA A 179 -17.08 0.62 -6.82
N GLU A 180 -16.62 -0.60 -7.12
CA GLU A 180 -16.40 -1.63 -6.11
C GLU A 180 -15.22 -1.29 -5.20
N ALA A 181 -14.14 -0.69 -5.72
CA ALA A 181 -13.01 -0.23 -4.91
C ALA A 181 -13.41 0.87 -3.92
N GLU A 182 -14.22 1.84 -4.35
CA GLU A 182 -14.72 2.91 -3.47
C GLU A 182 -15.63 2.38 -2.35
N LYS A 183 -16.38 1.29 -2.60
CA LYS A 183 -17.16 0.62 -1.54
C LYS A 183 -16.26 -0.07 -0.51
N HIS A 184 -15.11 -0.56 -0.93
CA HIS A 184 -14.14 -1.26 -0.08
C HIS A 184 -13.07 -0.35 0.51
N ASP A 185 -13.15 0.97 0.30
CA ASP A 185 -12.20 1.93 0.83
C ASP A 185 -12.11 1.86 2.36
N HIS A 186 -10.92 1.54 2.86
CA HIS A 186 -10.67 1.36 4.28
C HIS A 186 -10.95 2.61 5.11
N ARG A 187 -10.89 3.82 4.51
CA ARG A 187 -11.18 5.09 5.20
C ARG A 187 -12.68 5.22 5.46
N LYS A 188 -13.49 4.81 4.49
CA LYS A 188 -14.96 4.79 4.62
C LYS A 188 -15.37 3.72 5.62
N ILE A 189 -14.88 2.49 5.44
CA ILE A 189 -15.20 1.36 6.31
C ILE A 189 -14.66 1.58 7.73
N GLY A 190 -13.45 2.12 7.86
CA GLY A 190 -12.82 2.42 9.15
C GLY A 190 -13.66 3.37 10.00
N ARG A 191 -14.31 4.36 9.38
CA ARG A 191 -15.28 5.23 10.05
C ARG A 191 -16.59 4.52 10.36
N GLU A 192 -17.15 3.75 9.42
CA GLU A 192 -18.40 3.01 9.62
C GLU A 192 -18.30 1.96 10.75
N LEU A 193 -17.12 1.36 10.92
CA LEU A 193 -16.85 0.33 11.93
C LEU A 193 -16.15 0.86 13.19
N ASP A 194 -15.97 2.17 13.31
CA ASP A 194 -15.34 2.81 14.47
C ASP A 194 -13.93 2.25 14.77
N LEU A 195 -13.09 2.13 13.73
CA LEU A 195 -11.75 1.54 13.84
C LEU A 195 -10.68 2.59 14.15
N PHE A 196 -10.72 3.74 13.50
CA PHE A 196 -9.71 4.79 13.64
C PHE A 196 -10.21 6.14 13.10
N HIS A 197 -9.48 7.20 13.44
CA HIS A 197 -9.50 8.48 12.72
C HIS A 197 -8.09 9.05 12.56
N ILE A 198 -7.97 10.09 11.74
CA ILE A 198 -6.76 10.91 11.56
C ILE A 198 -7.20 12.36 11.69
N GLU A 199 -6.54 13.11 12.58
CA GLU A 199 -6.79 14.54 12.77
C GLU A 199 -6.01 15.37 11.76
N GLU A 200 -6.60 16.46 11.28
CA GLU A 200 -5.94 17.36 10.32
C GLU A 200 -4.69 18.01 10.90
N ASP A 201 -4.70 18.31 12.21
CA ASP A 201 -3.56 18.87 12.95
C ASP A 201 -2.42 17.87 13.18
N ASN A 202 -2.67 16.57 12.95
CA ASN A 202 -1.67 15.52 13.09
C ASN A 202 -1.66 14.59 11.86
N PRO A 203 -1.31 15.13 10.67
CA PRO A 203 -1.52 14.43 9.41
C PRO A 203 -0.62 13.21 9.30
N GLY A 204 -1.22 12.05 8.98
CA GLY A 204 -0.47 10.81 8.79
C GLY A 204 -0.13 10.09 10.10
N GLU A 205 -0.71 10.49 11.23
CA GLU A 205 -0.67 9.77 12.49
C GLU A 205 -2.07 9.22 12.80
N VAL A 206 -2.16 7.95 13.20
CA VAL A 206 -3.44 7.25 13.31
C VAL A 206 -3.90 7.18 14.76
N PHE A 207 -5.12 7.64 15.02
CA PHE A 207 -5.80 7.44 16.30
C PHE A 207 -6.64 6.17 16.24
N TRP A 208 -6.11 5.08 16.79
CA TRP A 208 -6.79 3.80 16.85
C TRP A 208 -7.86 3.77 17.94
N HIS A 209 -9.09 3.42 17.57
CA HIS A 209 -10.22 3.26 18.49
C HIS A 209 -10.22 1.86 19.10
N PRO A 210 -11.04 1.54 20.12
CA PRO A 210 -11.06 0.22 20.73
C PRO A 210 -11.22 -0.95 19.74
N ASN A 211 -12.08 -0.80 18.73
CA ASN A 211 -12.27 -1.85 17.72
C ASN A 211 -11.03 -2.00 16.83
N GLY A 212 -10.51 -0.89 16.29
CA GLY A 212 -9.32 -0.93 15.43
C GLY A 212 -8.06 -1.37 16.18
N TRP A 213 -7.89 -0.95 17.44
CA TRP A 213 -6.78 -1.38 18.28
C TRP A 213 -6.84 -2.86 18.64
N THR A 214 -8.04 -3.40 18.84
CA THR A 214 -8.22 -4.86 19.03
C THR A 214 -7.80 -5.63 17.78
N LEU A 215 -8.20 -5.17 16.59
CA LEU A 215 -7.73 -5.76 15.33
C LEU A 215 -6.21 -5.66 15.21
N TYR A 216 -5.65 -4.48 15.48
CA TYR A 216 -4.23 -4.22 15.44
C TYR A 216 -3.42 -5.17 16.33
N LEU A 217 -3.81 -5.30 17.60
CA LEU A 217 -3.16 -6.19 18.56
C LEU A 217 -3.33 -7.66 18.18
N THR A 218 -4.46 -8.04 17.60
CA THR A 218 -4.69 -9.41 17.12
C THR A 218 -3.72 -9.77 15.99
N VAL A 219 -3.55 -8.88 15.01
CA VAL A 219 -2.57 -9.03 13.93
C VAL A 219 -1.15 -9.10 14.50
N GLN A 220 -0.79 -8.14 15.35
CA GLN A 220 0.54 -8.08 15.96
C GLN A 220 0.86 -9.37 16.74
N GLN A 221 -0.08 -9.85 17.55
CA GLN A 221 0.12 -11.02 18.39
C GLN A 221 0.25 -12.31 17.56
N HIS A 222 -0.50 -12.44 16.46
CA HIS A 222 -0.37 -13.58 15.55
C HIS A 222 1.03 -13.63 14.92
N VAL A 223 1.49 -12.50 14.39
CA VAL A 223 2.84 -12.39 13.82
C VAL A 223 3.90 -12.67 14.89
N ARG A 224 3.75 -12.10 16.08
CA ARG A 224 4.66 -12.33 17.23
C ARG A 224 4.80 -13.81 17.53
N GLN A 225 3.70 -14.56 17.54
CA GLN A 225 3.73 -15.99 17.82
C GLN A 225 4.48 -16.76 16.70
N LYS A 226 4.18 -16.45 15.43
CA LYS A 226 4.82 -17.10 14.28
C LYS A 226 6.33 -16.84 14.21
N ILE A 227 6.77 -15.60 14.44
CA ILE A 227 8.21 -15.29 14.42
C ILE A 227 8.94 -15.91 15.62
N LYS A 228 8.28 -16.04 16.78
CA LYS A 228 8.86 -16.73 17.94
C LYS A 228 9.06 -18.21 17.66
N GLU A 229 8.09 -18.87 17.02
CA GLU A 229 8.19 -20.26 16.58
C GLU A 229 9.28 -20.46 15.51
N ASP A 230 9.49 -19.47 14.64
CA ASP A 230 10.56 -19.46 13.62
C ASP A 230 11.95 -19.07 14.20
N GLY A 231 12.04 -18.87 15.52
CA GLY A 231 13.30 -18.64 16.24
C GLY A 231 13.83 -17.20 16.18
N TYR A 232 12.96 -16.21 15.99
CA TYR A 232 13.31 -14.80 16.19
C TYR A 232 13.31 -14.43 17.67
N VAL A 233 14.21 -13.53 18.04
CA VAL A 233 14.27 -12.93 19.37
C VAL A 233 13.72 -11.51 19.26
N GLU A 234 12.57 -11.28 19.89
CA GLU A 234 11.95 -9.95 19.93
C GLU A 234 12.70 -9.02 20.90
N VAL A 235 13.01 -7.82 20.44
CA VAL A 235 13.68 -6.75 21.21
C VAL A 235 12.90 -5.44 21.09
N ASN A 236 13.38 -4.40 21.77
CA ASN A 236 12.85 -3.03 21.64
C ASN A 236 14.02 -2.04 21.65
N THR A 237 14.05 -1.11 20.69
CA THR A 237 15.12 -0.10 20.58
C THR A 237 14.59 1.32 20.80
N PRO A 238 15.42 2.26 21.30
CA PRO A 238 14.98 3.63 21.56
C PRO A 238 14.34 4.30 20.36
N PHE A 239 13.24 5.03 20.56
CA PHE A 239 12.54 5.74 19.50
C PHE A 239 13.29 6.99 19.00
N VAL A 240 13.99 7.66 19.91
CA VAL A 240 14.80 8.86 19.64
C VAL A 240 16.27 8.47 19.75
N MET A 241 17.03 8.64 18.66
CA MET A 241 18.43 8.23 18.58
C MET A 241 19.34 9.39 18.15
N PRO A 242 20.59 9.46 18.63
CA PRO A 242 21.48 10.59 18.37
C PRO A 242 21.90 10.66 16.90
N GLN A 243 22.12 11.87 16.39
CA GLN A 243 22.62 12.12 15.03
C GLN A 243 23.87 11.29 14.69
N SER A 244 24.76 11.09 15.66
CA SER A 244 26.00 10.32 15.47
C SER A 244 25.76 8.88 15.01
N LEU A 245 24.68 8.24 15.44
CA LEU A 245 24.33 6.89 14.98
C LEU A 245 23.91 6.91 13.51
N TRP A 246 23.11 7.89 13.10
CA TRP A 246 22.63 8.04 11.72
C TRP A 246 23.75 8.43 10.74
N LEU A 247 24.75 9.17 11.22
CA LEU A 247 25.96 9.47 10.45
C LEU A 247 26.78 8.20 10.23
N ARG A 248 27.06 7.44 11.30
CA ARG A 248 27.83 6.19 11.24
C ARG A 248 27.14 5.12 10.39
N SER A 249 25.81 5.07 10.41
CA SER A 249 25.03 4.17 9.57
C SER A 249 24.91 4.62 8.11
N GLY A 250 25.36 5.84 7.76
CA GLY A 250 25.22 6.43 6.42
C GLY A 250 23.82 6.99 6.09
N HIS A 251 22.83 6.81 6.98
CA HIS A 251 21.45 7.20 6.73
C HIS A 251 21.26 8.72 6.77
N TRP A 252 22.05 9.43 7.54
CA TRP A 252 21.96 10.90 7.63
C TRP A 252 22.26 11.59 6.29
N GLU A 253 23.14 11.02 5.46
CA GLU A 253 23.47 11.63 4.16
C GLU A 253 22.41 11.36 3.09
N LYS A 254 21.72 10.23 3.19
CA LYS A 254 20.81 9.72 2.14
C LYS A 254 19.33 9.86 2.47
N TYR A 255 18.96 9.96 3.74
CA TYR A 255 17.57 9.85 4.21
C TYR A 255 17.12 11.00 5.11
N LYS A 256 18.00 11.95 5.45
CA LYS A 256 17.72 13.06 6.38
C LYS A 256 16.48 13.88 6.01
N GLU A 257 16.23 14.10 4.72
CA GLU A 257 15.06 14.86 4.25
C GLU A 257 13.74 14.21 4.66
N ASN A 258 13.75 12.89 4.83
CA ASN A 258 12.60 12.08 5.25
C ASN A 258 12.62 11.76 6.75
N MET A 259 13.47 12.41 7.56
CA MET A 259 13.55 12.20 9.01
C MET A 259 12.95 13.37 9.78
N PHE A 260 12.26 13.07 10.88
CA PHE A 260 11.96 14.08 11.89
C PHE A 260 13.15 14.28 12.80
N ILE A 261 13.61 15.53 12.88
CA ILE A 261 14.81 15.94 13.61
C ILE A 261 14.39 16.76 14.83
N THR A 262 15.00 16.51 15.97
CA THR A 262 14.78 17.26 17.20
C THR A 262 16.11 17.59 17.88
N GLU A 263 16.09 18.49 18.84
CA GLU A 263 17.26 18.94 19.59
C GLU A 263 16.98 18.92 21.09
N SER A 264 17.95 18.46 21.87
CA SER A 264 17.95 18.59 23.33
C SER A 264 19.38 18.81 23.82
N GLU A 265 19.58 19.73 24.77
CA GLU A 265 20.90 20.04 25.35
C GLU A 265 21.99 20.32 24.30
N LYS A 266 21.65 21.04 23.21
CA LYS A 266 22.55 21.31 22.07
C LYS A 266 23.04 20.06 21.33
N ARG A 267 22.32 18.94 21.49
CA ARG A 267 22.56 17.69 20.76
C ARG A 267 21.39 17.41 19.84
N MET A 268 21.74 17.05 18.61
CA MET A 268 20.77 16.68 17.59
C MET A 268 20.39 15.21 17.72
N PHE A 269 19.09 14.95 17.62
CA PHE A 269 18.51 13.62 17.57
C PHE A 269 17.60 13.52 16.36
N ALA A 270 17.27 12.29 15.99
CA ALA A 270 16.18 12.03 15.09
C ALA A 270 15.28 10.94 15.66
N LEU A 271 14.00 11.06 15.37
CA LEU A 271 13.04 9.98 15.53
C LEU A 271 13.38 8.91 14.50
N LYS A 272 13.44 7.64 14.91
CA LYS A 272 13.95 6.58 14.05
C LYS A 272 13.06 6.40 12.80
N PRO A 273 13.59 6.48 11.57
CA PRO A 273 12.85 6.14 10.35
C PRO A 273 12.86 4.64 10.03
N MET A 274 13.66 3.87 10.79
CA MET A 274 13.89 2.43 10.66
C MET A 274 14.64 1.89 11.89
N ASN A 275 14.57 0.57 12.12
CA ASN A 275 15.13 -0.06 13.32
C ASN A 275 16.57 -0.57 13.16
N CYS A 276 17.06 -0.73 11.92
CA CYS A 276 18.33 -1.41 11.62
C CYS A 276 19.53 -0.95 12.46
N PRO A 277 19.83 0.36 12.62
CA PRO A 277 21.00 0.77 13.41
C PRO A 277 20.89 0.36 14.88
N GLY A 278 19.68 0.38 15.45
CA GLY A 278 19.44 -0.07 16.81
C GLY A 278 19.69 -1.56 16.99
N HIS A 279 19.25 -2.38 16.03
CA HIS A 279 19.46 -3.83 16.07
C HIS A 279 20.95 -4.19 15.94
N VAL A 280 21.71 -3.44 15.14
CA VAL A 280 23.17 -3.60 15.07
C VAL A 280 23.84 -3.23 16.41
N GLU A 281 23.41 -2.17 17.08
CA GLU A 281 23.94 -1.81 18.41
C GLU A 281 23.62 -2.90 19.47
N ILE A 282 22.50 -3.61 19.35
CA ILE A 282 22.19 -4.80 20.17
C ILE A 282 23.12 -5.97 19.81
N PHE A 283 23.29 -6.28 18.52
CA PHE A 283 24.15 -7.38 18.06
C PHE A 283 25.58 -7.26 18.61
N LYS A 284 26.11 -6.03 18.61
CA LYS A 284 27.45 -5.69 19.11
C LYS A 284 27.64 -5.91 20.61
N GLN A 285 26.57 -6.08 21.39
CA GLN A 285 26.69 -6.35 22.82
C GLN A 285 27.11 -7.80 23.05
N GLY A 286 28.29 -7.99 23.64
CA GLY A 286 28.89 -9.30 23.91
C GLY A 286 29.52 -9.94 22.66
N ILE A 287 30.37 -10.95 22.90
CA ILE A 287 31.07 -11.68 21.83
C ILE A 287 30.09 -12.62 21.13
N LYS A 288 30.16 -12.70 19.79
CA LYS A 288 29.41 -13.66 18.97
C LYS A 288 30.38 -14.62 18.30
N SER A 289 30.09 -15.91 18.33
CA SER A 289 30.77 -16.94 17.54
C SER A 289 29.98 -17.20 16.26
N TYR A 290 30.65 -17.74 15.23
CA TYR A 290 29.98 -18.30 14.04
C TYR A 290 28.88 -19.31 14.40
N ARG A 291 29.00 -19.98 15.57
CA ARG A 291 28.00 -20.93 16.11
C ARG A 291 26.73 -20.27 16.62
N ASP A 292 26.79 -18.98 16.97
CA ASP A 292 25.64 -18.19 17.39
C ASP A 292 24.84 -17.67 16.18
N LEU A 293 25.39 -17.81 14.96
CA LEU A 293 24.75 -17.40 13.72
C LEU A 293 24.01 -18.59 13.06
N PRO A 294 22.81 -18.38 12.50
CA PRO A 294 22.15 -17.09 12.30
C PRO A 294 21.43 -16.56 13.55
N LEU A 295 21.67 -15.29 13.90
CA LEU A 295 20.97 -14.58 14.97
C LEU A 295 19.88 -13.69 14.38
N ARG A 296 18.62 -13.95 14.73
CA ARG A 296 17.44 -13.25 14.19
C ARG A 296 16.84 -12.31 15.22
N ILE A 297 17.02 -11.00 15.03
CA ILE A 297 16.49 -9.97 15.93
C ILE A 297 15.22 -9.40 15.30
N ALA A 298 14.09 -9.43 16.00
CA ALA A 298 12.83 -8.84 15.54
C ALA A 298 12.37 -7.71 16.46
N GLU A 299 11.61 -6.75 15.94
CA GLU A 299 11.01 -5.68 16.72
C GLU A 299 9.74 -5.20 16.02
N PHE A 300 8.63 -5.08 16.76
CA PHE A 300 7.49 -4.27 16.32
C PHE A 300 7.83 -2.80 16.51
N GLY A 301 8.74 -2.31 15.68
CA GLY A 301 9.41 -1.03 15.89
C GLY A 301 8.58 0.12 15.38
N SER A 302 8.19 1.02 16.31
CA SER A 302 7.55 2.29 15.97
C SER A 302 8.57 3.21 15.31
N CYS A 303 8.30 3.60 14.07
CA CYS A 303 9.16 4.42 13.23
C CYS A 303 8.37 5.61 12.69
N THR A 304 9.09 6.66 12.30
CA THR A 304 8.49 7.84 11.67
C THR A 304 9.23 8.25 10.41
N ARG A 305 8.50 8.58 9.35
CA ARG A 305 9.04 9.18 8.12
C ARG A 305 8.34 10.49 7.83
N ASN A 306 9.10 11.53 7.48
CA ASN A 306 8.59 12.84 7.12
C ASN A 306 8.06 12.83 5.67
N GLU A 307 7.03 12.03 5.44
CA GLU A 307 6.37 11.93 4.14
C GLU A 307 5.68 13.26 3.78
N PRO A 308 5.72 13.69 2.50
CA PRO A 308 4.97 14.85 2.04
C PRO A 308 3.48 14.67 2.31
N SER A 309 2.81 15.70 2.82
CA SER A 309 1.39 15.64 3.21
C SER A 309 0.47 15.19 2.08
N GLY A 310 0.74 15.64 0.84
CA GLY A 310 -0.02 15.24 -0.35
C GLY A 310 0.13 13.78 -0.77
N SER A 311 1.08 13.04 -0.18
CA SER A 311 1.28 11.61 -0.44
C SER A 311 0.58 10.70 0.57
N LEU A 312 0.08 11.25 1.68
CA LEU A 312 -0.58 10.49 2.74
C LEU A 312 -1.90 9.91 2.25
N HIS A 313 -2.23 8.69 2.69
CA HIS A 313 -3.43 7.99 2.26
C HIS A 313 -3.97 7.08 3.35
N GLY A 314 -4.96 7.59 4.11
CA GLY A 314 -5.60 6.87 5.20
C GLY A 314 -4.55 6.25 6.13
N ILE A 315 -4.67 4.94 6.39
CA ILE A 315 -3.68 4.18 7.19
C ILE A 315 -2.67 3.41 6.31
N MET A 316 -2.78 3.48 4.98
CA MET A 316 -1.91 2.78 4.05
C MET A 316 -0.61 3.53 3.74
N ARG A 317 -0.62 4.86 3.86
CA ARG A 317 0.58 5.69 3.76
C ARG A 317 0.53 6.78 4.82
N VAL A 318 1.36 6.60 5.83
CA VAL A 318 1.35 7.32 7.12
C VAL A 318 2.76 7.80 7.44
N ARG A 319 2.88 8.75 8.38
CA ARG A 319 4.16 9.25 8.88
C ARG A 319 4.66 8.38 10.03
N GLY A 320 3.80 8.09 11.00
CA GLY A 320 4.05 7.15 12.09
C GLY A 320 3.54 5.76 11.73
N PHE A 321 4.39 4.76 11.90
CA PHE A 321 4.04 3.38 11.60
C PHE A 321 4.82 2.38 12.45
N VAL A 322 4.29 1.17 12.58
CA VAL A 322 4.98 0.05 13.24
C VAL A 322 5.15 -1.06 12.22
N GLN A 323 6.38 -1.52 12.05
CA GLN A 323 6.66 -2.65 11.15
C GLN A 323 6.90 -3.94 11.92
N ASP A 324 6.59 -5.09 11.31
CA ASP A 324 7.04 -6.40 11.79
C ASP A 324 8.51 -6.67 11.40
N ASP A 325 9.34 -5.68 11.71
CA ASP A 325 10.71 -5.56 11.25
C ASP A 325 11.62 -6.59 11.92
N ALA A 326 12.57 -7.13 11.16
CA ALA A 326 13.60 -7.99 11.71
C ALA A 326 14.89 -7.93 10.90
N HIS A 327 15.99 -8.17 11.59
CA HIS A 327 17.34 -8.21 11.06
C HIS A 327 17.99 -9.54 11.41
N ILE A 328 18.35 -10.31 10.38
CA ILE A 328 19.03 -11.59 10.52
C ILE A 328 20.51 -11.37 10.29
N PHE A 329 21.32 -11.60 11.31
CA PHE A 329 22.78 -11.61 11.20
C PHE A 329 23.22 -13.03 10.90
N CYS A 330 23.84 -13.25 9.76
CA CYS A 330 24.25 -14.57 9.30
C CYS A 330 25.60 -14.54 8.58
N THR A 331 26.19 -15.72 8.37
CA THR A 331 27.32 -15.86 7.46
C THR A 331 26.83 -15.83 6.01
N GLU A 332 27.73 -15.56 5.05
CA GLU A 332 27.36 -15.49 3.63
C GLU A 332 26.78 -16.82 3.10
N GLU A 333 27.31 -17.95 3.59
CA GLU A 333 26.82 -19.29 3.25
C GLU A 333 25.40 -19.58 3.75
N GLN A 334 24.97 -18.86 4.80
CA GLN A 334 23.65 -19.04 5.41
C GLN A 334 22.53 -18.26 4.70
N ILE A 335 22.85 -17.30 3.81
CA ILE A 335 21.88 -16.41 3.15
C ILE A 335 20.75 -17.21 2.50
N SER A 336 21.07 -18.17 1.63
CA SER A 336 20.06 -18.94 0.90
C SER A 336 19.11 -19.69 1.84
N SER A 337 19.64 -20.30 2.91
CA SER A 337 18.82 -21.04 3.87
C SER A 337 17.86 -20.13 4.65
N GLU A 338 18.31 -18.92 5.00
CA GLU A 338 17.53 -17.95 5.77
C GLU A 338 16.47 -17.25 4.91
N VAL A 339 16.79 -16.95 3.64
CA VAL A 339 15.80 -16.45 2.67
C VAL A 339 14.70 -17.51 2.44
N CYS A 340 15.05 -18.78 2.25
CA CYS A 340 14.07 -19.86 2.10
C CYS A 340 13.13 -19.96 3.31
N LYS A 341 13.67 -19.93 4.54
CA LYS A 341 12.86 -19.93 5.78
C LYS A 341 11.93 -18.73 5.84
N PHE A 342 12.44 -17.53 5.58
CA PHE A 342 11.62 -16.33 5.56
C PHE A 342 10.49 -16.40 4.53
N CYS A 343 10.76 -16.90 3.31
CA CYS A 343 9.75 -17.05 2.28
C CYS A 343 8.63 -18.01 2.71
N ASN A 344 8.96 -19.10 3.41
CA ASN A 344 7.97 -20.03 3.96
C ASN A 344 7.13 -19.40 5.07
N LEU A 345 7.76 -18.66 5.99
CA LEU A 345 7.09 -17.90 7.04
C LEU A 345 6.12 -16.87 6.44
N LEU A 346 6.58 -16.09 5.47
CA LEU A 346 5.78 -15.07 4.77
C LEU A 346 4.56 -15.68 4.08
N LYS A 347 4.75 -16.75 3.28
CA LYS A 347 3.63 -17.46 2.63
C LYS A 347 2.64 -18.01 3.65
N SER A 348 3.13 -18.58 4.77
CA SER A 348 2.24 -19.05 5.83
C SER A 348 1.42 -17.91 6.43
N LEU A 349 2.03 -16.77 6.73
CA LEU A 349 1.32 -15.61 7.28
C LEU A 349 0.25 -15.12 6.30
N TYR A 350 0.60 -14.97 5.03
CA TYR A 350 -0.34 -14.50 4.01
C TYR A 350 -1.54 -15.43 3.84
N ARG A 351 -1.34 -16.76 3.88
CA ARG A 351 -2.45 -17.73 3.87
C ARG A 351 -3.38 -17.57 5.07
N ASP A 352 -2.81 -17.38 6.27
CA ASP A 352 -3.60 -17.15 7.49
C ASP A 352 -4.49 -15.89 7.36
N PHE A 353 -4.04 -14.89 6.59
CA PHE A 353 -4.78 -13.65 6.29
C PHE A 353 -5.68 -13.73 5.05
N GLY A 354 -5.77 -14.89 4.39
CA GLY A 354 -6.66 -15.10 3.24
C GLY A 354 -6.09 -14.67 1.88
N PHE A 355 -4.76 -14.57 1.76
CA PHE A 355 -4.08 -14.41 0.48
C PHE A 355 -3.54 -15.76 -0.01
N ASP A 356 -3.94 -16.17 -1.20
CA ASP A 356 -3.43 -17.38 -1.86
C ASP A 356 -1.98 -17.14 -2.33
N ASP A 357 -1.15 -18.20 -2.37
CA ASP A 357 0.21 -18.15 -2.90
C ASP A 357 0.24 -17.59 -4.35
N LYS A 358 -0.82 -17.81 -5.14
CA LYS A 358 -0.98 -17.26 -6.50
C LYS A 358 -1.20 -15.75 -6.54
N ALA A 359 -1.59 -15.14 -5.43
CA ALA A 359 -1.77 -13.70 -5.31
C ALA A 359 -0.47 -12.96 -4.92
N ILE A 360 0.66 -13.69 -4.83
CA ILE A 360 1.96 -13.13 -4.47
C ILE A 360 2.80 -12.98 -5.74
N LEU A 361 3.06 -11.73 -6.13
CA LEU A 361 4.04 -11.39 -7.17
C LEU A 361 5.37 -11.08 -6.50
N VAL A 362 6.45 -11.68 -6.98
CA VAL A 362 7.81 -11.40 -6.48
C VAL A 362 8.54 -10.52 -7.47
N LYS A 363 9.00 -9.36 -7.02
CA LYS A 363 9.88 -8.49 -7.79
C LYS A 363 11.28 -8.53 -7.20
N PHE A 364 12.29 -8.71 -8.05
CA PHE A 364 13.69 -8.63 -7.68
C PHE A 364 14.23 -7.27 -8.12
N SER A 365 14.36 -6.37 -7.14
CA SER A 365 14.87 -5.02 -7.34
C SER A 365 16.40 -4.99 -7.28
N THR A 366 17.04 -4.58 -8.38
CA THR A 366 18.50 -4.51 -8.52
C THR A 366 19.05 -3.11 -8.22
N ARG A 367 20.38 -2.97 -8.23
CA ARG A 367 21.10 -1.77 -7.80
C ARG A 367 20.56 -0.44 -8.38
N PRO A 368 20.27 0.57 -7.54
CA PRO A 368 19.90 1.90 -8.01
C PRO A 368 21.14 2.72 -8.44
N GLU A 369 20.91 3.82 -9.16
CA GLU A 369 21.98 4.76 -9.54
C GLU A 369 22.65 5.39 -8.31
N LYS A 370 21.84 5.80 -7.32
CA LYS A 370 22.32 6.35 -6.04
C LYS A 370 22.45 5.24 -4.99
N ARG A 371 23.65 4.68 -4.83
CA ARG A 371 23.93 3.57 -3.90
C ARG A 371 25.23 3.73 -3.09
N VAL A 372 25.39 2.88 -2.09
CA VAL A 372 26.58 2.72 -1.25
C VAL A 372 27.23 1.37 -1.55
N GLY A 373 28.55 1.29 -1.48
CA GLY A 373 29.33 0.08 -1.80
C GLY A 373 29.83 0.05 -3.24
N ASP A 374 30.84 -0.78 -3.48
CA ASP A 374 31.42 -1.00 -4.82
C ASP A 374 30.62 -2.01 -5.65
N ASP A 375 30.89 -2.05 -6.96
CA ASP A 375 30.18 -2.92 -7.91
C ASP A 375 30.37 -4.40 -7.57
N ALA A 376 31.56 -4.78 -7.09
CA ALA A 376 31.84 -6.15 -6.71
C ALA A 376 30.98 -6.63 -5.52
N THR A 377 30.71 -5.76 -4.54
CA THR A 377 29.83 -6.08 -3.41
C THR A 377 28.37 -6.17 -3.86
N TRP A 378 27.96 -5.33 -4.81
CA TRP A 378 26.63 -5.42 -5.40
C TRP A 378 26.44 -6.67 -6.26
N ASP A 379 27.44 -7.04 -7.06
CA ASP A 379 27.42 -8.27 -7.85
C ASP A 379 27.26 -9.48 -6.92
N ARG A 380 28.01 -9.51 -5.81
CA ARG A 380 27.89 -10.56 -4.79
C ARG A 380 26.51 -10.61 -4.16
N ALA A 381 25.97 -9.47 -3.71
CA ALA A 381 24.67 -9.41 -3.06
C ALA A 381 23.52 -9.81 -4.00
N GLU A 382 23.56 -9.34 -5.25
CA GLU A 382 22.55 -9.69 -6.27
C GLU A 382 22.60 -11.18 -6.60
N ASN A 383 23.80 -11.75 -6.79
CA ASN A 383 23.95 -13.18 -7.04
C ASN A 383 23.49 -14.04 -5.85
N ALA A 384 23.86 -13.66 -4.62
CA ALA A 384 23.43 -14.39 -3.42
C ALA A 384 21.90 -14.41 -3.28
N LEU A 385 21.24 -13.27 -3.52
CA LEU A 385 19.78 -13.18 -3.45
C LEU A 385 19.10 -13.91 -4.61
N ALA A 386 19.69 -13.90 -5.82
CA ALA A 386 19.21 -14.64 -6.98
C ALA A 386 19.22 -16.16 -6.74
N GLU A 387 20.33 -16.69 -6.21
CA GLU A 387 20.45 -18.11 -5.88
C GLU A 387 19.51 -18.49 -4.74
N ALA A 388 19.34 -17.61 -3.75
CA ALA A 388 18.38 -17.79 -2.68
C ALA A 388 16.92 -17.86 -3.18
N CYS A 389 16.53 -16.99 -4.13
CA CYS A 389 15.23 -17.06 -4.81
C CYS A 389 15.01 -18.42 -5.49
N LYS A 390 16.02 -18.87 -6.22
CA LYS A 390 15.97 -20.13 -6.96
C LYS A 390 15.85 -21.32 -6.00
N ALA A 391 16.60 -21.32 -4.90
CA ALA A 391 16.50 -22.33 -3.85
C ALA A 391 15.13 -22.33 -3.16
N ALA A 392 14.49 -21.16 -3.02
CA ALA A 392 13.15 -21.01 -2.46
C ALA A 392 12.01 -21.40 -3.44
N GLY A 393 12.34 -21.74 -4.70
CA GLY A 393 11.38 -22.07 -5.73
C GLY A 393 10.46 -20.89 -6.08
N LEU A 394 10.99 -19.66 -6.02
CA LEU A 394 10.26 -18.44 -6.37
C LEU A 394 10.54 -18.02 -7.80
N GLU A 395 9.48 -17.82 -8.57
CA GLU A 395 9.54 -17.06 -9.82
C GLU A 395 9.51 -15.57 -9.48
N TYR A 396 10.32 -14.75 -10.17
CA TYR A 396 10.38 -13.31 -9.95
C TYR A 396 10.50 -12.53 -11.26
N GLU A 397 10.02 -11.29 -11.22
CA GLU A 397 10.25 -10.29 -12.26
C GLU A 397 11.40 -9.37 -11.85
N ILE A 398 12.31 -9.05 -12.77
CA ILE A 398 13.40 -8.10 -12.49
C ILE A 398 12.83 -6.67 -12.51
N ALA A 399 13.14 -5.91 -11.46
CA ALA A 399 12.83 -4.48 -11.33
C ALA A 399 14.13 -3.66 -11.32
N PRO A 400 14.64 -3.23 -12.49
CA PRO A 400 15.95 -2.58 -12.59
C PRO A 400 15.99 -1.24 -11.85
N GLY A 401 16.98 -1.07 -10.97
CA GLY A 401 17.21 0.21 -10.30
C GLY A 401 16.30 0.51 -9.10
N GLU A 402 15.44 -0.43 -8.70
CA GLU A 402 14.50 -0.24 -7.59
C GLU A 402 15.03 -0.72 -6.22
N GLY A 403 16.27 -1.22 -6.17
CA GLY A 403 16.92 -1.71 -4.96
C GLY A 403 17.08 -0.63 -3.88
N ALA A 404 17.29 -1.04 -2.63
CA ALA A 404 17.62 -0.09 -1.57
C ALA A 404 19.01 0.49 -1.78
N PHE A 405 19.33 1.66 -1.19
CA PHE A 405 20.65 2.26 -1.40
C PHE A 405 21.82 1.42 -0.83
N TYR A 406 21.53 0.46 0.05
CA TYR A 406 22.50 -0.42 0.72
C TYR A 406 22.50 -1.87 0.22
N GLY A 407 21.58 -2.26 -0.67
CA GLY A 407 21.55 -3.63 -1.20
C GLY A 407 20.33 -3.98 -2.07
N PRO A 408 20.39 -5.11 -2.78
CA PRO A 408 19.27 -5.65 -3.54
C PRO A 408 18.18 -6.18 -2.61
N LYS A 409 16.95 -6.27 -3.15
CA LYS A 409 15.81 -6.78 -2.38
C LYS A 409 14.86 -7.62 -3.23
N LEU A 410 14.21 -8.55 -2.56
CA LEU A 410 12.99 -9.16 -3.03
C LEU A 410 11.81 -8.43 -2.42
N GLU A 411 10.81 -8.18 -3.24
CA GLU A 411 9.56 -7.52 -2.86
C GLU A 411 8.41 -8.47 -3.12
N PHE A 412 7.59 -8.70 -2.10
CA PHE A 412 6.42 -9.55 -2.17
C PHE A 412 5.20 -8.65 -2.27
N THR A 413 4.64 -8.59 -3.47
CA THR A 413 3.49 -7.77 -3.81
C THR A 413 2.23 -8.62 -3.78
N LEU A 414 1.29 -8.25 -2.91
CA LEU A 414 -0.03 -8.87 -2.82
C LEU A 414 -0.97 -8.27 -3.85
N VAL A 415 -1.66 -9.13 -4.60
CA VAL A 415 -2.80 -8.73 -5.43
C VAL A 415 -4.08 -8.92 -4.63
N ASP A 416 -4.78 -7.82 -4.33
CA ASP A 416 -6.04 -7.90 -3.58
C ASP A 416 -7.22 -8.39 -4.44
N ALA A 417 -8.38 -8.60 -3.81
CA ALA A 417 -9.60 -9.04 -4.48
C ALA A 417 -10.12 -8.11 -5.60
N LEU A 418 -9.58 -6.90 -5.70
CA LEU A 418 -9.91 -5.89 -6.72
C LEU A 418 -8.82 -5.77 -7.80
N GLY A 419 -7.77 -6.59 -7.73
CA GLY A 419 -6.68 -6.63 -8.69
C GLY A 419 -5.60 -5.56 -8.48
N ARG A 420 -5.55 -4.91 -7.30
CA ARG A 420 -4.52 -3.90 -7.00
C ARG A 420 -3.30 -4.54 -6.35
N GLU A 421 -2.13 -4.03 -6.72
CA GLU A 421 -0.82 -4.48 -6.23
C GLU A 421 -0.39 -3.72 -4.98
N TRP A 422 -0.14 -4.45 -3.89
CA TRP A 422 0.35 -3.92 -2.63
C TRP A 422 1.66 -4.60 -2.23
N GLN A 423 2.78 -3.92 -2.44
CA GLN A 423 4.06 -4.35 -1.89
C GLN A 423 3.99 -4.44 -0.36
N CYS A 424 4.07 -5.64 0.22
CA CYS A 424 4.02 -5.81 1.67
C CYS A 424 5.36 -6.31 2.17
N GLY A 425 5.60 -7.59 2.00
CA GLY A 425 6.82 -8.24 2.46
C GLY A 425 8.05 -7.85 1.66
N THR A 426 9.21 -7.92 2.32
CA THR A 426 10.51 -7.68 1.70
C THR A 426 11.59 -8.49 2.40
N ILE A 427 12.61 -8.91 1.65
CA ILE A 427 13.89 -9.37 2.20
C ILE A 427 15.04 -8.75 1.41
N GLN A 428 16.04 -8.21 2.11
CA GLN A 428 17.08 -7.37 1.53
C GLN A 428 18.43 -7.78 2.09
N ALA A 429 19.42 -7.98 1.22
CA ALA A 429 20.76 -8.36 1.64
C ALA A 429 21.64 -7.12 1.80
N ASP A 430 22.08 -6.85 3.04
CA ASP A 430 22.91 -5.69 3.38
C ASP A 430 24.29 -6.13 3.88
N TYR A 431 25.31 -5.81 3.08
CA TYR A 431 26.73 -5.98 3.40
C TYR A 431 27.35 -4.69 3.93
N GLN A 432 26.66 -3.55 3.82
CA GLN A 432 27.16 -2.22 4.09
C GLN A 432 26.98 -1.84 5.56
N LEU A 433 25.78 -1.96 6.13
CA LEU A 433 25.54 -1.50 7.50
C LEU A 433 26.35 -2.26 8.57
N PRO A 434 26.48 -3.60 8.54
CA PRO A 434 27.31 -4.33 9.50
C PRO A 434 28.82 -4.16 9.24
N SER A 435 29.22 -3.60 8.09
CA SER A 435 30.62 -3.50 7.68
C SER A 435 31.50 -2.72 8.66
N LYS A 436 32.81 -2.94 8.54
CA LYS A 436 33.84 -2.24 9.30
C LYS A 436 33.78 -0.71 9.14
N ASP A 437 33.41 -0.23 7.97
CA ASP A 437 33.38 1.20 7.63
C ASP A 437 32.11 1.92 8.13
N ARG A 438 31.14 1.17 8.67
CA ARG A 438 29.87 1.70 9.19
C ARG A 438 29.71 1.45 10.68
N LEU A 439 28.94 0.43 11.07
CA LEU A 439 28.65 0.15 12.47
C LEU A 439 29.60 -0.89 13.09
N ASN A 440 30.46 -1.52 12.28
CA ASN A 440 31.45 -2.53 12.65
C ASN A 440 30.87 -3.61 13.57
N ALA A 441 29.91 -4.37 13.04
CA ALA A 441 29.40 -5.57 13.68
C ALA A 441 30.39 -6.72 13.46
N GLU A 442 30.80 -7.42 14.53
CA GLU A 442 31.84 -8.45 14.46
C GLU A 442 31.38 -9.77 15.09
N TYR A 443 31.79 -10.90 14.51
CA TYR A 443 31.72 -12.23 15.12
C TYR A 443 33.07 -12.95 14.97
N ILE A 444 33.28 -14.00 15.76
CA ILE A 444 34.48 -14.85 15.72
C ILE A 444 34.22 -16.04 14.80
N GLY A 445 34.98 -16.13 13.71
CA GLY A 445 34.90 -17.19 12.71
C GLY A 445 35.51 -18.51 13.15
N GLU A 446 35.39 -19.54 12.32
CA GLU A 446 36.01 -20.86 12.56
C GLU A 446 37.55 -20.79 12.59
N ASP A 447 38.12 -19.79 11.92
CA ASP A 447 39.54 -19.45 11.89
C ASP A 447 40.02 -18.67 13.14
N ASN A 448 39.13 -18.47 14.13
CA ASN A 448 39.33 -17.62 15.30
C ASN A 448 39.65 -16.15 14.99
N GLN A 449 39.37 -15.67 13.77
CA GLN A 449 39.50 -14.27 13.40
C GLN A 449 38.17 -13.53 13.54
N LYS A 450 38.24 -12.20 13.53
CA LYS A 450 37.06 -11.34 13.50
C LYS A 450 36.57 -11.17 12.07
N HIS A 451 35.27 -11.41 11.88
CA HIS A 451 34.57 -11.27 10.61
C HIS A 451 33.33 -10.39 10.78
N GLN A 452 32.89 -9.78 9.68
CA GLN A 452 31.63 -9.03 9.63
C GLN A 452 30.51 -9.97 9.16
N PRO A 453 29.35 -10.00 9.84
CA PRO A 453 28.20 -10.76 9.37
C PRO A 453 27.57 -10.07 8.15
N VAL A 454 26.82 -10.83 7.36
CA VAL A 454 25.82 -10.28 6.44
C VAL A 454 24.55 -10.03 7.25
N MET A 455 23.84 -8.95 6.93
CA MET A 455 22.56 -8.64 7.57
C MET A 455 21.43 -8.72 6.54
N LEU A 456 20.41 -9.54 6.84
CA LEU A 456 19.19 -9.58 6.03
C LEU A 456 18.11 -8.76 6.73
N HIS A 457 17.67 -7.68 6.09
CA HIS A 457 16.49 -6.92 6.51
C HIS A 457 15.25 -7.65 6.02
N ARG A 458 14.27 -7.85 6.88
CA ARG A 458 12.98 -8.40 6.45
C ARG A 458 11.80 -7.78 7.16
N ALA A 459 10.68 -7.76 6.47
CA ALA A 459 9.35 -7.56 7.03
C ALA A 459 8.41 -8.50 6.28
N ALA A 460 7.53 -9.23 6.97
CA ALA A 460 6.58 -10.11 6.30
C ALA A 460 5.33 -9.34 5.89
N LEU A 461 4.79 -8.52 6.78
CA LEU A 461 3.58 -7.71 6.52
C LEU A 461 3.92 -6.29 6.05
N GLY A 462 5.10 -5.77 6.42
CA GLY A 462 5.43 -4.36 6.23
C GLY A 462 4.97 -3.55 7.43
N SER A 463 4.35 -2.39 7.24
CA SER A 463 3.71 -1.69 8.36
C SER A 463 2.36 -2.30 8.71
N LEU A 464 2.07 -2.42 10.00
CA LEU A 464 0.81 -2.95 10.49
C LEU A 464 -0.37 -2.07 10.09
N GLU A 465 -0.19 -0.75 10.08
CA GLU A 465 -1.18 0.22 9.63
C GLU A 465 -1.60 -0.07 8.19
N ARG A 466 -0.61 -0.23 7.29
CA ARG A 466 -0.88 -0.49 5.88
C ARG A 466 -1.50 -1.86 5.68
N PHE A 467 -0.97 -2.88 6.34
CA PHE A 467 -1.50 -4.22 6.22
C PHE A 467 -2.95 -4.31 6.72
N ILE A 468 -3.29 -3.65 7.83
CA ILE A 468 -4.67 -3.57 8.32
C ILE A 468 -5.56 -2.83 7.32
N GLY A 469 -5.08 -1.76 6.70
CA GLY A 469 -5.77 -1.12 5.58
C GLY A 469 -6.12 -2.14 4.50
N ILE A 470 -5.14 -2.92 4.04
CA ILE A 470 -5.34 -3.95 3.00
C ILE A 470 -6.33 -5.02 3.47
N LEU A 471 -6.26 -5.48 4.72
CA LEU A 471 -7.21 -6.44 5.28
C LEU A 471 -8.65 -5.91 5.29
N ILE A 472 -8.85 -4.65 5.68
CA ILE A 472 -10.17 -4.02 5.68
C ILE A 472 -10.76 -4.03 4.26
N GLU A 473 -9.96 -3.67 3.25
CA GLU A 473 -10.45 -3.64 1.86
C GLU A 473 -10.65 -5.05 1.30
N GLN A 474 -9.74 -5.99 1.59
CA GLN A 474 -9.80 -7.39 1.17
C GLN A 474 -11.10 -8.08 1.61
N PHE A 475 -11.51 -7.85 2.86
CA PHE A 475 -12.73 -8.42 3.43
C PHE A 475 -13.95 -7.50 3.29
N GLY A 476 -13.79 -6.33 2.68
CA GLY A 476 -14.81 -5.29 2.66
C GLY A 476 -15.36 -4.99 4.05
N GLY A 477 -14.51 -5.01 5.09
CA GLY A 477 -14.85 -4.84 6.51
C GLY A 477 -15.50 -6.04 7.21
N ALA A 478 -15.91 -7.09 6.50
CA ALA A 478 -16.46 -8.31 7.09
C ALA A 478 -15.34 -9.26 7.52
N LEU A 479 -14.61 -8.85 8.56
CA LEU A 479 -13.41 -9.54 9.03
C LEU A 479 -13.69 -10.98 9.48
N PRO A 480 -12.76 -11.93 9.23
CA PRO A 480 -12.89 -13.29 9.73
C PRO A 480 -13.02 -13.35 11.25
N PRO A 481 -13.61 -14.42 11.82
CA PRO A 481 -13.87 -14.53 13.25
C PRO A 481 -12.64 -14.27 14.14
N TRP A 482 -11.47 -14.75 13.74
CA TRP A 482 -10.27 -14.60 14.54
C TRP A 482 -9.74 -13.16 14.57
N LEU A 483 -9.99 -12.36 13.51
CA LEU A 483 -9.61 -10.96 13.38
C LEU A 483 -10.67 -9.98 13.90
N SER A 484 -11.95 -10.37 13.90
CA SER A 484 -13.04 -9.45 14.21
C SER A 484 -12.93 -8.86 15.63
N PRO A 485 -12.96 -7.53 15.81
CA PRO A 485 -12.90 -6.90 17.13
C PRO A 485 -14.04 -7.34 18.06
N VAL A 486 -15.21 -7.62 17.49
CA VAL A 486 -16.32 -8.29 18.16
C VAL A 486 -16.66 -9.54 17.35
N GLN A 487 -16.43 -10.71 17.92
CA GLN A 487 -16.59 -11.99 17.24
C GLN A 487 -18.06 -12.40 17.18
N ALA A 488 -18.78 -12.14 18.28
CA ALA A 488 -20.20 -12.42 18.35
C ALA A 488 -20.96 -11.37 19.16
N MET A 489 -22.22 -11.14 18.79
CA MET A 489 -23.15 -10.28 19.52
C MET A 489 -24.39 -11.07 19.93
N VAL A 490 -24.68 -11.11 21.23
CA VAL A 490 -25.87 -11.77 21.77
C VAL A 490 -27.05 -10.80 21.73
N ILE A 491 -28.14 -11.21 21.09
CA ILE A 491 -29.32 -10.39 20.81
C ILE A 491 -30.55 -11.07 21.45
N PRO A 492 -31.07 -10.55 22.57
CA PRO A 492 -32.31 -11.07 23.17
C PRO A 492 -33.53 -10.69 22.32
N VAL A 493 -34.48 -11.62 22.15
CA VAL A 493 -35.72 -11.36 21.40
C VAL A 493 -36.67 -10.39 22.12
N ALA A 494 -36.53 -10.26 23.44
CA ALA A 494 -37.30 -9.37 24.30
C ALA A 494 -36.53 -9.08 25.61
N PRO A 495 -36.81 -7.96 26.32
CA PRO A 495 -36.09 -7.57 27.54
C PRO A 495 -36.07 -8.63 28.66
N VAL A 496 -37.08 -9.50 28.73
CA VAL A 496 -37.15 -10.61 29.68
C VAL A 496 -36.00 -11.64 29.52
N PHE A 497 -35.32 -11.64 28.37
CA PHE A 497 -34.18 -12.52 28.08
C PHE A 497 -32.82 -11.82 28.23
N ASN A 498 -32.78 -10.57 28.72
CA ASN A 498 -31.52 -9.82 28.88
C ASN A 498 -30.53 -10.52 29.81
N GLU A 499 -30.99 -11.01 30.96
CA GLU A 499 -30.13 -11.72 31.92
C GLU A 499 -29.49 -12.98 31.30
N TYR A 500 -30.25 -13.71 30.49
CA TYR A 500 -29.71 -14.87 29.77
C TYR A 500 -28.70 -14.43 28.70
N ALA A 501 -28.96 -13.35 27.96
CA ALA A 501 -28.02 -12.80 26.98
C ALA A 501 -26.68 -12.40 27.62
N GLU A 502 -26.73 -11.72 28.77
CA GLU A 502 -25.54 -11.34 29.55
C GLU A 502 -24.80 -12.56 30.09
N GLN A 503 -25.51 -13.58 30.57
CA GLN A 503 -24.93 -14.84 31.01
C GLN A 503 -24.15 -15.51 29.87
N ILE A 504 -24.74 -15.63 28.68
CA ILE A 504 -24.08 -16.21 27.51
C ILE A 504 -22.83 -15.41 27.12
N ALA A 505 -22.95 -14.08 27.03
CA ALA A 505 -21.80 -13.23 26.72
C ALA A 505 -20.68 -13.37 27.77
N SER A 506 -21.01 -13.47 29.05
CA SER A 506 -20.04 -13.66 30.13
C SER A 506 -19.33 -15.02 30.03
N VAL A 507 -20.07 -16.11 29.78
CA VAL A 507 -19.49 -17.46 29.62
C VAL A 507 -18.50 -17.48 28.45
N LEU A 508 -18.89 -16.95 27.29
CA LEU A 508 -18.03 -16.92 26.10
C LEU A 508 -16.83 -15.98 26.27
N THR A 509 -17.01 -14.85 26.96
CA THR A 509 -15.89 -13.93 27.27
C THR A 509 -14.88 -14.57 28.21
N LYS A 510 -15.34 -15.31 29.24
CA LYS A 510 -14.45 -16.07 30.14
C LYS A 510 -13.69 -17.18 29.40
N ALA A 511 -14.22 -17.69 28.30
CA ALA A 511 -13.54 -18.63 27.42
C ALA A 511 -12.51 -17.97 26.47
N GLY A 512 -12.35 -16.64 26.52
CA GLY A 512 -11.37 -15.88 25.73
C GLY A 512 -11.92 -15.28 24.43
N PHE A 513 -13.23 -15.37 24.19
CA PHE A 513 -13.85 -14.78 22.99
C PHE A 513 -14.27 -13.33 23.21
N ARG A 514 -14.25 -12.53 22.13
CA ARG A 514 -14.70 -11.14 22.15
C ARG A 514 -16.20 -11.06 21.86
N VAL A 515 -17.01 -11.39 22.86
CA VAL A 515 -18.46 -11.45 22.76
C VAL A 515 -19.10 -10.35 23.60
N LYS A 516 -20.17 -9.73 23.09
CA LYS A 516 -20.96 -8.72 23.81
C LYS A 516 -22.43 -9.10 23.80
N ALA A 517 -23.21 -8.55 24.72
CA ALA A 517 -24.67 -8.63 24.72
C ALA A 517 -25.26 -7.24 24.42
N ASP A 518 -26.25 -7.18 23.54
CA ASP A 518 -27.03 -5.97 23.29
C ASP A 518 -28.34 -6.03 24.11
N ILE A 519 -28.32 -5.40 25.27
CA ILE A 519 -29.49 -5.27 26.16
C ILE A 519 -30.27 -3.96 25.95
N ASP A 520 -30.02 -3.24 24.86
CA ASP A 520 -30.72 -1.98 24.56
C ASP A 520 -32.23 -2.20 24.34
N THR A 521 -32.99 -1.12 24.35
CA THR A 521 -34.47 -1.13 24.22
C THR A 521 -34.96 -1.31 22.78
N ASP A 522 -34.05 -1.28 21.80
CA ASP A 522 -34.36 -1.49 20.39
C ASP A 522 -35.01 -2.85 20.12
N ARG A 523 -35.86 -2.90 19.09
CA ARG A 523 -36.46 -4.16 18.61
C ARG A 523 -35.38 -5.08 18.05
N MET A 524 -35.55 -6.39 18.24
CA MET A 524 -34.62 -7.43 17.75
C MET A 524 -34.16 -7.22 16.30
N ASN A 525 -35.09 -6.97 15.36
CA ASN A 525 -34.73 -6.78 13.94
C ASN A 525 -33.88 -5.52 13.69
N ALA A 526 -34.05 -4.46 14.50
CA ALA A 526 -33.22 -3.26 14.43
C ALA A 526 -31.80 -3.56 14.91
N LYS A 527 -31.67 -4.31 16.02
CA LYS A 527 -30.37 -4.80 16.51
C LYS A 527 -29.67 -5.71 15.49
N ILE A 528 -30.39 -6.65 14.89
CA ILE A 528 -29.86 -7.53 13.83
C ILE A 528 -29.29 -6.70 12.67
N ARG A 529 -30.06 -5.71 12.20
CA ARG A 529 -29.63 -4.81 11.12
C ARG A 529 -28.39 -4.02 11.50
N LYS A 530 -28.37 -3.42 12.70
CA LYS A 530 -27.22 -2.68 13.25
C LYS A 530 -25.94 -3.54 13.22
N TYR A 531 -26.01 -4.80 13.66
CA TYR A 531 -24.84 -5.68 13.70
C TYR A 531 -24.50 -6.35 12.36
N GLN A 532 -25.44 -6.37 11.41
CA GLN A 532 -25.14 -6.64 10.00
C GLN A 532 -24.35 -5.49 9.38
N GLU A 533 -24.74 -4.24 9.65
CA GLU A 533 -24.05 -3.03 9.18
C GLU A 533 -22.65 -2.90 9.82
N GLN A 534 -22.50 -3.27 11.09
CA GLN A 534 -21.20 -3.39 11.77
C GLN A 534 -20.41 -4.66 11.41
N LYS A 535 -20.96 -5.50 10.53
CA LYS A 535 -20.29 -6.70 9.98
C LYS A 535 -19.78 -7.67 11.05
N ILE A 536 -20.50 -7.82 12.16
CA ILE A 536 -20.17 -8.78 13.23
C ILE A 536 -20.37 -10.21 12.69
N PRO A 537 -19.35 -11.11 12.76
CA PRO A 537 -19.42 -12.43 12.15
C PRO A 537 -20.61 -13.28 12.60
N TYR A 538 -20.89 -13.28 13.92
CA TYR A 538 -21.95 -14.09 14.52
C TYR A 538 -22.94 -13.24 15.32
N GLN A 539 -24.22 -13.38 14.99
CA GLN A 539 -25.31 -12.79 15.75
C GLN A 539 -26.06 -13.91 16.48
N LEU A 540 -25.99 -13.93 17.80
CA LEU A 540 -26.52 -15.00 18.65
C LEU A 540 -27.89 -14.60 19.19
N VAL A 541 -28.95 -15.04 18.53
CA VAL A 541 -30.32 -14.73 18.94
C VAL A 541 -30.75 -15.64 20.09
N VAL A 542 -31.30 -15.06 21.15
CA VAL A 542 -31.76 -15.79 22.34
C VAL A 542 -33.18 -15.41 22.75
N GLY A 543 -34.05 -16.42 22.90
CA GLY A 543 -35.40 -16.27 23.44
C GLY A 543 -35.80 -17.39 24.38
N GLU A 544 -37.10 -17.64 24.49
CA GLU A 544 -37.67 -18.64 25.40
C GLU A 544 -37.11 -20.05 25.15
N LYS A 545 -37.10 -20.47 23.88
CA LYS A 545 -36.61 -21.80 23.47
C LYS A 545 -35.12 -21.96 23.76
N GLU A 546 -34.33 -20.95 23.43
CA GLU A 546 -32.89 -20.92 23.67
C GLU A 546 -32.57 -20.97 25.17
N LYS A 547 -33.28 -20.19 25.99
CA LYS A 547 -33.11 -20.19 27.44
C LYS A 547 -33.45 -21.56 28.06
N GLN A 548 -34.55 -22.20 27.63
CA GLN A 548 -34.97 -23.50 28.14
C GLN A 548 -33.99 -24.63 27.81
N SER A 549 -33.28 -24.51 26.68
CA SER A 549 -32.36 -25.55 26.17
C SER A 549 -30.88 -25.21 26.34
N ASN A 550 -30.54 -24.11 27.04
CA ASN A 550 -29.18 -23.59 27.14
C ASN A 550 -28.46 -23.52 25.77
N SER A 551 -29.15 -22.91 24.79
CA SER A 551 -28.70 -22.81 23.41
C SER A 551 -28.72 -21.37 22.89
N VAL A 552 -28.23 -21.19 21.66
CA VAL A 552 -28.24 -19.94 20.90
C VAL A 552 -28.61 -20.24 19.45
N THR A 553 -29.38 -19.36 18.82
CA THR A 553 -29.57 -19.40 17.37
C THR A 553 -28.51 -18.50 16.72
N VAL A 554 -27.49 -19.13 16.12
CA VAL A 554 -26.37 -18.46 15.45
C VAL A 554 -26.81 -18.01 14.07
N ARG A 555 -26.74 -16.72 13.82
CA ARG A 555 -27.02 -16.11 12.52
C ARG A 555 -25.75 -15.53 11.91
N LEU A 556 -25.47 -15.87 10.65
CA LEU A 556 -24.36 -15.33 9.86
C LEU A 556 -24.76 -14.03 9.14
N LEU A 557 -23.77 -13.26 8.68
CA LEU A 557 -24.00 -12.02 7.91
C LEU A 557 -24.86 -12.23 6.65
N LYS A 558 -24.69 -13.35 5.94
CA LYS A 558 -25.47 -13.74 4.76
C LYS A 558 -26.90 -14.22 5.08
N GLY A 559 -27.24 -14.34 6.37
CA GLY A 559 -28.57 -14.65 6.85
C GLY A 559 -28.87 -16.13 7.08
N GLU A 560 -27.93 -17.03 6.79
CA GLU A 560 -27.97 -18.42 7.23
C GLU A 560 -28.00 -18.49 8.75
N GLN A 561 -28.72 -19.49 9.28
CA GLN A 561 -28.88 -19.66 10.72
C GLN A 561 -28.87 -21.12 11.14
N LYS A 562 -28.28 -21.38 12.31
CA LYS A 562 -28.22 -22.71 12.92
C LYS A 562 -28.30 -22.57 14.44
N THR A 563 -29.15 -23.36 15.07
CA THR A 563 -29.22 -23.44 16.54
C THR A 563 -28.12 -24.38 17.03
N MET A 564 -27.39 -23.95 18.05
CA MET A 564 -26.34 -24.70 18.72
C MET A 564 -26.50 -24.54 20.23
N SER A 565 -26.19 -25.57 21.02
CA SER A 565 -25.93 -25.37 22.44
C SER A 565 -24.79 -24.36 22.64
N VAL A 566 -24.73 -23.74 23.81
CA VAL A 566 -23.68 -22.75 24.13
C VAL A 566 -22.28 -23.38 24.02
N ASP A 567 -22.13 -24.63 24.46
CA ASP A 567 -20.87 -25.37 24.40
C ASP A 567 -20.47 -25.73 22.96
N GLU A 568 -21.44 -26.15 22.13
CA GLU A 568 -21.19 -26.40 20.69
C GLU A 568 -20.75 -25.13 19.97
N PHE A 569 -21.39 -23.98 20.26
CA PHE A 569 -20.98 -22.71 19.67
C PHE A 569 -19.59 -22.29 20.14
N ALA A 570 -19.26 -22.46 21.43
CA ALA A 570 -17.93 -22.17 21.95
C ALA A 570 -16.85 -23.03 21.27
N ALA A 571 -17.11 -24.34 21.09
CA ALA A 571 -16.20 -25.24 20.39
C ALA A 571 -16.06 -24.87 18.90
N PHE A 572 -17.15 -24.49 18.24
CA PHE A 572 -17.13 -24.03 16.85
C PHE A 572 -16.32 -22.74 16.70
N LEU A 573 -16.55 -21.74 17.55
CA LEU A 573 -15.82 -20.47 17.51
C LEU A 573 -14.33 -20.70 17.81
N LYS A 574 -14.02 -21.57 18.78
CA LYS A 574 -12.64 -21.99 19.07
C LYS A 574 -11.95 -22.59 17.85
N LEU A 575 -12.62 -23.51 17.15
CA LEU A 575 -12.08 -24.10 15.93
C LEU A 575 -11.79 -23.02 14.89
N LYS A 576 -12.72 -22.08 14.69
CA LYS A 576 -12.54 -20.96 13.73
C LYS A 576 -11.37 -20.05 14.12
N THR A 577 -11.16 -19.78 15.40
CA THR A 577 -10.06 -18.95 15.89
C THR A 577 -8.71 -19.66 15.82
N ASP A 578 -8.65 -20.90 16.30
CA ASP A 578 -7.41 -21.67 16.42
C ASP A 578 -6.88 -22.10 15.03
N THR A 579 -7.77 -22.31 14.06
CA THR A 579 -7.40 -22.60 12.66
C THR A 579 -7.26 -21.36 11.80
N VAL A 580 -7.33 -20.15 12.39
CA VAL A 580 -7.28 -18.85 11.70
C VAL A 580 -8.18 -18.80 10.45
N ALA A 581 -9.39 -19.36 10.57
CA ALA A 581 -10.29 -19.54 9.46
C ALA A 581 -10.66 -18.20 8.81
N VAL A 582 -10.51 -18.12 7.48
CA VAL A 582 -10.79 -16.91 6.68
C VAL A 582 -12.27 -16.72 6.36
N SER A 583 -13.13 -17.66 6.81
CA SER A 583 -14.58 -17.62 6.62
C SER A 583 -15.33 -17.93 7.92
N ALA A 584 -16.42 -17.18 8.14
CA ALA A 584 -17.33 -17.37 9.26
C ALA A 584 -18.39 -18.47 9.04
N GLU A 585 -18.45 -19.08 7.85
CA GLU A 585 -19.45 -20.08 7.47
C GLU A 585 -19.41 -21.34 8.34
N PHE A 586 -20.51 -22.11 8.40
CA PHE A 586 -20.68 -23.26 9.30
C PHE A 586 -19.72 -24.43 9.05
#